data_AF-A0A496WVJ1-F1
#
_entry.id   AF-A0A496WVJ1-F1
#
_cell.length_a   1.000
_cell.length_b   1.000
_cell.length_c   1.000
_cell.angle_alpha   90.00
_cell.angle_beta   90.00
_cell.angle_gamma   90.00
#
_symmetry.space_group_name_H-M   'P 1'
#
loop_
_entity.id
_entity.type
_entity.pdbx_description
1 polymer ?
#
loop_
_entity_poly.entity_id
_entity_poly.type
_entity_poly.pdbx_seq_one_letter_code
_entity_poly.pdbx_strand_id
1 'polypeptide(L)'
;MSTFWSVWVIVIFVGTVAGVCWVLFANRKIEVKEQPKDGEVPKTGHVYDGIEEYDNPLPGWWFNMFVGSVIFSAVYVVLYPGLGNFPGLLGWTSSGQWQEQEQRADDRFDAIYATFEG
;
A
#
# COMPACT_ATOMS: atom_id res chain seq x y z
N MET A 1 -2.10 23.27 0.30
CA MET A 1 -0.84 23.57 1.04
C MET A 1 0.15 24.30 0.15
N SER A 2 1.24 24.86 0.69
CA SER A 2 2.24 25.55 -0.14
C SER A 2 2.93 24.58 -1.11
N THR A 3 3.42 25.11 -2.24
CA THR A 3 4.12 24.32 -3.28
C THR A 3 5.30 23.56 -2.71
N PHE A 4 6.06 24.18 -1.80
CA PHE A 4 7.18 23.54 -1.12
C PHE A 4 6.75 22.25 -0.41
N TRP A 5 5.74 22.32 0.44
CA TRP A 5 5.25 21.14 1.18
C TRP A 5 4.65 20.09 0.27
N SER A 6 4.03 20.49 -0.84
CA SER A 6 3.55 19.56 -1.86
C SER A 6 4.67 18.75 -2.50
N VAL A 7 5.71 19.43 -2.99
CA VAL A 7 6.85 18.77 -3.62
C VAL A 7 7.59 17.89 -2.61
N TRP A 8 7.79 18.38 -1.38
CA TRP A 8 8.42 17.64 -0.28
C TRP A 8 7.74 16.28 -0.03
N VAL A 9 6.42 16.26 0.12
CA VAL A 9 5.65 15.01 0.32
C VAL A 9 5.79 14.07 -0.86
N ILE A 10 5.68 14.59 -2.10
CA ILE A 10 5.81 13.78 -3.31
C ILE A 10 7.19 13.12 -3.40
N VAL A 11 8.26 13.87 -3.13
CA VAL A 11 9.64 13.36 -3.18
C VAL A 11 9.86 12.26 -2.14
N ILE A 12 9.42 12.47 -0.89
CA ILE A 12 9.56 11.44 0.15
C ILE A 12 8.75 10.19 -0.20
N PHE A 13 7.52 10.36 -0.65
CA PHE A 13 6.67 9.23 -1.05
C PHE A 13 7.32 8.41 -2.16
N VAL A 14 7.68 9.04 -3.28
CA VAL A 14 8.29 8.37 -4.43
C VAL A 14 9.62 7.73 -4.05
N GLY A 15 10.46 8.43 -3.28
CA GLY A 15 11.72 7.91 -2.79
C GLY A 15 11.55 6.68 -1.90
N THR A 16 10.54 6.70 -1.02
CA THR A 16 10.24 5.56 -0.13
C THR A 16 9.74 4.36 -0.92
N VAL A 17 8.79 4.55 -1.84
CA VAL A 17 8.27 3.48 -2.71
C VAL A 17 9.40 2.87 -3.55
N ALA A 18 10.25 3.71 -4.14
CA ALA A 18 11.41 3.25 -4.90
C ALA A 18 12.41 2.48 -4.03
N GLY A 19 12.70 2.96 -2.81
CA GLY A 19 13.58 2.29 -1.87
C GLY A 19 13.05 0.93 -1.41
N VAL A 20 11.74 0.84 -1.10
CA VAL A 20 11.08 -0.42 -0.76
C VAL A 20 11.12 -1.40 -1.92
N CYS A 21 10.82 -0.95 -3.14
CA CYS A 21 10.94 -1.78 -4.33
C CYS A 21 12.37 -2.29 -4.50
N TRP A 22 13.36 -1.41 -4.37
CA TRP A 22 14.76 -1.78 -4.46
C TRP A 22 15.14 -2.86 -3.44
N VAL A 23 14.77 -2.70 -2.16
CA VAL A 23 15.01 -3.71 -1.12
C VAL A 23 14.35 -5.05 -1.47
N LEU A 24 13.09 -5.04 -1.92
CA LEU A 24 12.36 -6.24 -2.30
C LEU A 24 13.05 -6.98 -3.46
N PHE A 25 13.45 -6.27 -4.51
CA PHE A 25 14.10 -6.88 -5.68
C PHE A 25 15.55 -7.29 -5.39
N ALA A 26 16.27 -6.54 -4.56
CA ALA A 26 17.64 -6.87 -4.15
C ALA A 26 17.70 -8.16 -3.31
N ASN A 27 16.71 -8.39 -2.44
CA ASN A 27 16.62 -9.59 -1.60
C ASN A 27 15.88 -10.76 -2.26
N ARG A 28 15.45 -10.63 -3.53
CA ARG A 28 14.70 -11.67 -4.24
C ARG A 28 15.55 -12.93 -4.51
N LYS A 29 16.84 -12.75 -4.78
CA LYS A 29 17.76 -13.84 -5.10
C LYS A 29 18.61 -14.15 -3.87
N ILE A 30 18.15 -15.10 -3.07
CA ILE A 30 19.02 -15.75 -2.09
C ILE A 30 19.83 -16.78 -2.87
N GLU A 31 21.12 -16.50 -3.03
CA GLU A 31 22.07 -17.41 -3.66
C GLU A 31 22.37 -18.52 -2.64
N VAL A 32 21.68 -19.66 -2.77
CA VAL A 32 21.95 -20.85 -1.95
C VAL A 32 23.37 -21.32 -2.27
N LYS A 33 24.35 -20.85 -1.49
CA LYS A 33 25.78 -21.14 -1.71
C LYS A 33 26.15 -22.59 -1.43
N GLU A 34 25.34 -23.31 -0.65
CA GLU A 34 25.57 -24.71 -0.32
C GLU A 34 24.48 -25.57 -0.94
N GLN A 35 24.86 -26.48 -1.86
CA GLN A 35 23.95 -27.51 -2.31
C GLN A 35 23.55 -28.36 -1.10
N PRO A 36 22.26 -28.47 -0.78
CA PRO A 36 21.84 -29.20 0.41
C PRO A 36 22.24 -30.66 0.26
N LYS A 37 23.01 -31.17 1.23
CA LYS A 37 23.17 -32.62 1.40
C LYS A 37 21.80 -33.14 1.85
N ASP A 38 21.21 -34.02 1.05
CA ASP A 38 19.99 -34.78 1.35
C ASP A 38 18.81 -33.95 1.90
N GLY A 39 18.21 -33.08 1.07
CA GLY A 39 16.87 -32.55 1.32
C GLY A 39 16.71 -31.59 2.51
N GLU A 40 17.79 -31.27 3.23
CA GLU A 40 17.77 -30.28 4.31
C GLU A 40 17.84 -28.84 3.76
N VAL A 41 17.11 -27.92 4.39
CA VAL A 41 17.14 -26.51 4.01
C VAL A 41 18.45 -25.87 4.52
N PRO A 42 19.17 -25.09 3.69
CA PRO A 42 20.38 -24.40 4.12
C PRO A 42 20.12 -23.47 5.31
N LYS A 43 21.08 -23.38 6.22
CA LYS A 43 21.02 -22.54 7.43
C LYS A 43 22.03 -21.41 7.36
N THR A 44 21.83 -20.35 8.12
CA THR A 44 22.71 -19.15 8.12
C THR A 44 24.04 -19.34 8.86
N GLY A 45 24.26 -20.51 9.47
CA GLY A 45 25.53 -20.90 10.11
C GLY A 45 25.76 -20.33 11.52
N HIS A 46 24.82 -19.56 12.07
CA HIS A 46 24.90 -19.03 13.42
C HIS A 46 23.78 -19.58 14.29
N VAL A 47 24.11 -19.91 15.54
CA VAL A 47 23.16 -20.36 16.57
C VAL A 47 22.99 -19.24 17.59
N TYR A 48 21.75 -18.85 17.83
CA TYR A 48 21.39 -17.85 18.84
C TYR A 48 20.45 -18.52 19.85
N ASP A 49 20.95 -18.78 21.06
CA ASP A 49 20.14 -19.38 22.15
C ASP A 49 19.46 -20.71 21.75
N GLY A 50 20.20 -21.55 21.02
CA GLY A 50 19.67 -22.83 20.50
C GLY A 50 18.72 -22.70 19.31
N ILE A 51 18.47 -21.49 18.80
CA ILE A 51 17.69 -21.22 17.59
C ILE A 51 18.64 -20.98 16.40
N GLU A 52 18.28 -21.55 15.25
CA GLU A 52 18.99 -21.39 13.98
C GLU A 52 18.03 -20.85 12.92
N GLU A 53 18.55 -20.03 12.01
CA GLU A 53 17.75 -19.44 10.93
C GLU A 53 17.95 -20.20 9.61
N TYR A 54 16.84 -20.44 8.91
CA TYR A 54 16.85 -21.05 7.58
C TYR A 54 17.02 -19.99 6.49
N ASP A 55 17.90 -20.27 5.53
CA ASP A 55 18.16 -19.41 4.37
C ASP A 55 17.23 -19.76 3.20
N ASN A 56 15.92 -19.64 3.45
CA ASN A 56 14.89 -19.93 2.45
C ASN A 56 14.68 -18.75 1.50
N PRO A 57 14.48 -18.98 0.19
CA PRO A 57 14.03 -17.94 -0.71
C PRO A 57 12.65 -17.41 -0.27
N LEU A 58 12.39 -16.14 -0.58
CA LEU A 58 11.08 -15.53 -0.37
C LEU A 58 9.97 -16.35 -1.07
N PRO A 59 8.86 -16.69 -0.39
CA PRO A 59 7.76 -17.39 -1.03
C PRO A 59 7.23 -16.60 -2.24
N GLY A 60 7.11 -17.26 -3.40
CA GLY A 60 6.72 -16.58 -4.65
C GLY A 60 5.36 -15.88 -4.57
N TRP A 61 4.38 -16.46 -3.86
CA TRP A 61 3.08 -15.83 -3.65
C TRP A 61 3.18 -14.56 -2.80
N TRP A 62 4.03 -14.57 -1.76
CA TRP A 62 4.25 -13.42 -0.89
C TRP A 62 4.89 -12.28 -1.67
N PHE A 63 5.91 -12.59 -2.47
CA PHE A 63 6.57 -11.62 -3.34
C PHE A 63 5.57 -10.99 -4.32
N ASN A 64 4.75 -11.80 -4.98
CA ASN A 64 3.73 -11.33 -5.92
C ASN A 64 2.68 -10.45 -5.24
N MET A 65 2.24 -10.81 -4.04
CA MET A 65 1.31 -9.99 -3.25
C MET A 65 1.91 -8.65 -2.86
N PHE A 66 3.18 -8.62 -2.48
CA PHE A 66 3.89 -7.38 -2.18
C PHE A 66 3.99 -6.49 -3.42
N VAL A 67 4.37 -7.04 -4.58
CA VAL A 67 4.40 -6.29 -5.84
C VAL A 67 2.99 -5.79 -6.21
N GLY A 68 1.97 -6.60 -5.98
CA GLY A 68 0.57 -6.23 -6.19
C GLY A 68 0.14 -5.03 -5.36
N SER A 69 0.55 -4.95 -4.08
CA SER A 69 0.24 -3.80 -3.23
C SER A 69 0.95 -2.53 -3.66
N VAL A 70 2.20 -2.62 -4.14
CA VAL A 70 2.92 -1.48 -4.74
C VAL A 70 2.17 -0.96 -5.96
N ILE A 71 1.78 -1.85 -6.90
CA ILE A 71 1.01 -1.46 -8.08
C ILE A 71 -0.33 -0.84 -7.68
N PHE A 72 -1.04 -1.44 -6.74
CA PHE A 72 -2.30 -0.91 -6.22
C PHE A 72 -2.11 0.50 -5.65
N SER A 73 -1.08 0.71 -4.83
CA SER A 73 -0.79 2.03 -4.25
C SER A 73 -0.52 3.08 -5.33
N ALA A 74 0.24 2.73 -6.38
CA ALA A 74 0.54 3.63 -7.49
C ALA A 74 -0.73 4.04 -8.24
N VAL A 75 -1.62 3.08 -8.52
CA VAL A 75 -2.93 3.36 -9.13
C VAL A 75 -3.78 4.22 -8.19
N TYR A 76 -3.82 3.90 -6.90
CA TYR A 76 -4.63 4.61 -5.92
C TYR A 76 -4.27 6.08 -5.82
N VAL A 77 -2.98 6.42 -5.74
CA VAL A 77 -2.53 7.82 -5.65
C VAL A 77 -2.64 8.59 -6.96
N VAL A 78 -2.84 7.91 -8.09
CA VAL A 78 -3.21 8.53 -9.36
C VAL A 78 -4.71 8.88 -9.36
N LEU A 79 -5.56 8.01 -8.82
CA LEU A 79 -7.01 8.18 -8.82
C LEU A 79 -7.50 9.15 -7.75
N TYR A 80 -6.94 9.08 -6.54
CA TYR A 80 -7.37 9.80 -5.34
C TYR A 80 -6.34 10.84 -4.89
N PRO A 81 -6.75 11.86 -4.11
CA PRO A 81 -5.81 12.79 -3.51
C PRO A 81 -4.88 12.05 -2.54
N GLY A 82 -3.58 12.34 -2.63
CA GLY A 82 -2.55 11.71 -1.80
C GLY A 82 -1.13 12.17 -2.14
N LEU A 83 -0.89 12.56 -3.38
CA LEU A 83 0.38 13.14 -3.83
C LEU A 83 0.38 14.66 -3.70
N GLY A 84 0.51 15.08 -2.45
CA GLY A 84 0.53 16.49 -2.11
C GLY A 84 -0.72 17.25 -2.56
N ASN A 85 -0.58 18.32 -3.36
CA ASN A 85 -1.71 19.11 -3.87
C ASN A 85 -2.38 18.46 -5.10
N PHE A 86 -1.92 17.30 -5.57
CA PHE A 86 -2.55 16.60 -6.68
C PHE A 86 -3.91 16.03 -6.23
N PRO A 87 -5.04 16.46 -6.83
CA PRO A 87 -6.37 16.05 -6.39
C PRO A 87 -6.74 14.62 -6.83
N GLY A 88 -5.90 13.94 -7.62
CA GLY A 88 -6.26 12.70 -8.28
C GLY A 88 -7.08 12.92 -9.55
N LEU A 89 -7.20 11.89 -10.37
CA LEU A 89 -7.99 11.93 -11.60
C LEU A 89 -9.51 11.92 -11.36
N LEU A 90 -9.96 11.39 -10.21
CA LEU A 90 -11.39 11.31 -9.88
C LEU A 90 -11.93 12.59 -9.25
N GLY A 91 -11.07 13.54 -8.85
CA GLY A 91 -11.49 14.75 -8.13
C GLY A 91 -12.18 14.48 -6.79
N TRP A 92 -12.02 13.27 -6.24
CA TRP A 92 -12.70 12.84 -5.02
C TRP A 92 -12.17 13.61 -3.80
N THR A 93 -13.06 13.96 -2.88
CA THR A 93 -12.72 14.50 -1.56
C THR A 93 -13.64 13.91 -0.50
N SER A 94 -13.15 13.74 0.73
CA SER A 94 -13.98 13.23 1.83
C SER A 94 -15.14 14.17 2.18
N SER A 95 -14.92 15.48 2.13
CA SER A 95 -15.97 16.49 2.35
C SER A 95 -17.02 16.46 1.25
N GLY A 96 -16.62 16.33 -0.02
CA GLY A 96 -17.57 16.24 -1.14
C GLY A 96 -18.42 14.98 -1.06
N GLN A 97 -17.81 13.83 -0.74
CA GLN A 97 -18.58 12.60 -0.54
C GLN A 97 -19.56 12.71 0.63
N TRP A 98 -19.16 13.34 1.74
CA TRP A 98 -20.04 13.55 2.88
C TRP A 98 -21.25 14.43 2.53
N GLN A 99 -21.02 15.54 1.83
CA GLN A 99 -22.09 16.44 1.36
C GLN A 99 -23.08 15.73 0.43
N GLU A 100 -22.59 14.90 -0.50
CA GLU A 100 -23.45 14.11 -1.39
C GLU A 100 -24.30 13.09 -0.60
N GLN A 101 -23.71 12.47 0.44
CA GLN A 101 -24.42 11.52 1.31
C GLN A 101 -25.48 12.20 2.17
N GLU A 102 -25.19 13.39 2.71
CA GLU A 102 -26.13 14.20 3.48
C GLU A 102 -27.33 14.61 2.61
N GLN A 103 -27.08 15.17 1.42
CA GLN A 103 -28.13 15.54 0.47
C GLN A 103 -29.02 14.34 0.10
N ARG A 104 -28.41 13.18 -0.19
CA ARG A 104 -29.16 11.94 -0.49
C ARG A 104 -30.00 11.47 0.70
N ALA A 105 -29.54 11.71 1.93
CA ALA A 105 -30.29 11.38 3.13
C ALA A 105 -31.47 12.35 3.32
N ASP A 106 -31.25 13.65 3.19
CA ASP A 106 -32.28 14.68 3.27
C ASP A 106 -33.40 14.42 2.26
N ASP A 107 -33.06 14.21 0.97
CA ASP A 107 -34.03 13.88 -0.08
C ASP A 107 -34.89 12.66 0.25
N ARG A 108 -34.30 11.66 0.92
CA ARG A 108 -34.99 10.43 1.32
C ARG A 108 -35.88 10.65 2.54
N PHE A 109 -35.39 11.41 3.53
CA PHE A 109 -36.09 11.60 4.79
C PHE A 109 -37.16 12.69 4.70
N ASP A 110 -36.97 13.74 3.91
CA ASP A 110 -37.98 14.77 3.64
C ASP A 110 -39.25 14.16 3.07
N ALA A 111 -39.11 13.21 2.13
CA ALA A 111 -40.26 12.47 1.58
C ALA A 111 -41.03 11.68 2.66
N ILE A 112 -40.32 11.15 3.66
CA ILE A 112 -40.91 10.42 4.79
C ILE A 112 -41.57 11.41 5.76
N TYR A 113 -40.87 12.48 6.14
CA TYR A 113 -41.35 13.49 7.09
C TYR A 113 -42.58 14.24 6.56
N ALA A 114 -42.64 14.53 5.26
CA ALA A 114 -43.81 15.12 4.62
C ALA A 114 -45.10 14.27 4.80
N THR A 115 -44.97 12.96 5.04
CA THR A 115 -46.12 12.09 5.32
C THR A 115 -46.71 12.31 6.72
N PHE A 116 -45.92 12.88 7.65
CA PHE A 116 -46.31 13.08 9.05
C PHE A 116 -46.66 14.55 9.38
N GLU A 117 -46.59 15.47 8.42
CA GLU A 117 -46.94 16.89 8.60
C GLU A 117 -48.45 17.21 8.45
N GLY A 118 -49.32 16.19 8.45
CA GLY A 118 -50.79 16.34 8.46
C GLY A 118 -51.40 16.01 9.83
#